data_AF-X1LYY1-F1
#
_entry.id   AF-X1LYY1-F1
#
_cell.length_a   1.000
_cell.length_b   1.000
_cell.length_c   1.000
_cell.angle_alpha   90.00
_cell.angle_beta   90.00
_cell.angle_gamma   90.00
#
_symmetry.space_group_name_H-M   'P 1'
#
loop_
_entity.id
_entity.type
_entity.pdbx_description
1 polymer ?
#
loop_
_entity_poly.entity_id
_entity_poly.type
_entity_poly.pdbx_seq_one_letter_code
_entity_poly.pdbx_strand_id
1 'polypeptide(L)'
;MSLPQYNVNEIVTILKGTNIPTVLVEGKDDISVLRLIEKRVTYSLKEISFFPCGGKETLFNVYKRKNEFPLKKVVFLADRDMNLFEDRT
;
A
#
# COMPACT_ATOMS: atom_id res chain seq x y z
N MET A 1 19.17 -1.69 8.02
CA MET A 1 18.29 -2.83 8.33
C MET A 1 17.27 -2.98 7.21
N SER A 2 17.10 -4.17 6.64
CA SER A 2 15.97 -4.47 5.76
C SER A 2 14.70 -4.55 6.61
N LEU A 3 13.70 -3.70 6.34
CA LEU A 3 12.37 -3.89 6.98
C LEU A 3 11.82 -5.28 6.60
N PRO A 4 11.15 -5.99 7.54
CA PRO A 4 10.53 -7.28 7.29
C PRO A 4 9.58 -7.18 6.09
N GLN A 5 9.66 -8.17 5.20
CA GLN A 5 8.77 -8.28 4.05
C GLN A 5 7.62 -9.21 4.45
N TYR A 6 6.44 -8.64 4.62
CA TYR A 6 5.25 -9.39 4.96
C TYR A 6 4.71 -10.11 3.72
N ASN A 7 4.26 -11.35 3.89
CA ASN A 7 3.55 -12.07 2.83
C ASN A 7 2.06 -11.69 2.81
N VAL A 8 1.36 -12.08 1.75
CA VAL A 8 -0.07 -11.75 1.54
C VAL A 8 -0.95 -12.13 2.74
N ASN A 9 -0.72 -13.29 3.38
CA ASN A 9 -1.54 -13.75 4.50
C ASN A 9 -1.36 -12.88 5.75
N GLU A 10 -0.13 -12.49 6.04
CA GLU A 10 0.20 -11.61 7.17
C GLU A 10 -0.44 -10.26 6.99
N ILE A 11 -0.32 -9.66 5.79
CA ILE A 11 -0.92 -8.37 5.48
C ILE A 11 -2.45 -8.43 5.64
N VAL A 12 -3.11 -9.44 5.08
CA VAL A 12 -4.57 -9.60 5.23
C VAL A 12 -4.97 -9.76 6.70
N THR A 13 -4.19 -10.49 7.49
CA THR A 13 -4.43 -10.68 8.93
C THR A 13 -4.31 -9.36 9.69
N ILE A 14 -3.28 -8.56 9.39
CA ILE A 14 -3.08 -7.22 9.98
C ILE A 14 -4.28 -6.31 9.65
N LEU A 15 -4.72 -6.29 8.38
CA LEU A 15 -5.82 -5.45 7.92
C LEU A 15 -7.16 -5.82 8.59
N LYS A 16 -7.40 -7.11 8.84
CA LYS A 16 -8.58 -7.56 9.60
C LYS A 16 -8.55 -7.05 11.05
N GLY A 17 -7.39 -7.01 11.68
CA GLY A 17 -7.21 -6.63 13.09
C GLY A 17 -7.21 -5.12 13.36
N THR A 18 -6.74 -4.30 12.41
CA THR A 18 -6.62 -2.85 12.61
C THR A 18 -7.88 -2.07 12.25
N ASN A 19 -8.12 -0.92 12.90
CA ASN A 19 -9.13 0.07 12.50
C ASN A 19 -8.50 1.38 11.99
N ILE A 20 -7.17 1.44 11.97
CA ILE A 20 -6.44 2.57 11.41
C ILE A 20 -6.68 2.58 9.89
N PRO A 21 -7.08 3.71 9.29
CA PRO A 21 -7.15 3.82 7.83
C PRO A 21 -5.78 3.54 7.22
N THR A 22 -5.72 2.59 6.28
CA THR A 22 -4.45 2.10 5.73
C THR A 22 -4.36 2.34 4.23
N VAL A 23 -3.23 2.88 3.78
CA VAL A 23 -2.85 2.96 2.37
C VAL A 23 -1.79 1.91 2.12
N LEU A 24 -2.13 0.88 1.33
CA LEU A 24 -1.18 -0.12 0.86
C LEU A 24 -0.47 0.39 -0.39
N VAL A 25 0.85 0.25 -0.42
CA VAL A 25 1.71 0.75 -1.50
C VAL A 25 2.65 -0.36 -1.98
N GLU A 26 3.15 -0.26 -3.21
CA GLU A 26 4.01 -1.30 -3.78
C GLU A 26 5.31 -1.48 -2.99
N GLY A 27 6.08 -0.42 -2.84
CA GLY A 27 7.42 -0.42 -2.29
C GLY A 27 7.63 0.55 -1.15
N LYS A 28 8.85 0.52 -0.60
CA LYS A 28 9.27 1.43 0.47
C LYS A 28 9.54 2.85 -0.04
N ASP A 29 9.91 2.97 -1.32
CA ASP A 29 10.22 4.25 -1.93
C ASP A 29 8.95 5.09 -2.10
N ASP A 30 7.80 4.46 -2.39
CA ASP A 30 6.48 5.08 -2.38
C ASP A 30 6.17 5.74 -1.03
N ILE A 31 6.54 5.10 0.08
CA ILE A 31 6.31 5.62 1.43
C ILE A 31 7.10 6.90 1.67
N SER A 32 8.31 7.02 1.13
CA SER A 32 9.14 8.22 1.32
C SER A 32 8.49 9.45 0.66
N VAL A 33 7.92 9.27 -0.54
CA VAL A 33 7.15 10.32 -1.23
C VAL A 33 5.84 10.59 -0.49
N LEU A 34 5.13 9.54 -0.08
CA LEU A 34 3.86 9.66 0.63
C LEU A 34 4.01 10.26 2.02
N ARG A 35 5.16 10.15 2.68
CA ARG A 35 5.44 10.86 3.95
C ARG A 35 5.48 12.37 3.78
N LEU A 36 5.86 12.89 2.60
CA LEU A 36 5.76 14.32 2.31
C LEU A 36 4.29 14.75 2.19
N ILE A 37 3.45 13.88 1.65
CA ILE A 37 1.99 14.07 1.59
C ILE A 37 1.38 13.90 2.98
N GLU A 38 1.80 12.91 3.77
CA GLU A 38 1.37 12.65 5.13
C GLU A 38 1.59 13.90 5.98
N LYS A 39 2.79 14.50 5.98
CA LYS A 39 3.03 15.78 6.67
C LYS A 39 2.05 16.91 6.29
N ARG A 40 1.50 16.90 5.08
CA ARG A 40 0.47 17.85 4.63
C ARG A 40 -0.95 17.40 4.99
N VAL A 41 -1.23 16.10 5.01
CA VAL A 41 -2.55 15.47 5.26
C VAL A 41 -2.82 15.27 6.76
N THR A 42 -1.80 15.12 7.61
CA THR A 42 -1.90 15.00 9.08
C THR A 42 -2.59 16.22 9.71
N TYR A 43 -2.72 17.33 8.99
CA TYR A 43 -3.53 18.47 9.42
C TYR A 43 -5.04 18.18 9.48
N SER A 44 -5.55 17.12 8.82
CA SER A 44 -7.00 16.82 8.71
C SER A 44 -7.42 15.42 9.21
N LEU A 45 -6.49 14.46 9.34
CA LEU A 45 -6.78 13.11 9.86
C LEU A 45 -5.83 12.78 11.01
N LYS A 46 -6.37 12.28 12.14
CA LYS A 46 -5.59 12.01 13.37
C LYS A 46 -4.50 10.94 13.17
N GLU A 47 -4.71 9.97 12.29
CA GLU A 47 -3.75 8.88 12.00
C GLU A 47 -4.09 8.16 10.69
N ILE A 48 -3.09 7.93 9.83
CA ILE A 48 -3.16 7.10 8.60
C ILE A 48 -1.93 6.20 8.59
N SER A 49 -2.10 4.91 8.25
CA SER A 49 -1.00 3.97 8.11
C SER A 49 -0.61 3.79 6.64
N PHE A 50 0.65 4.06 6.29
CA PHE A 50 1.21 3.69 4.99
C PHE A 50 1.97 2.36 5.12
N PHE A 51 1.52 1.34 4.39
CA PHE A 51 2.01 -0.03 4.54
C PHE A 51 2.61 -0.56 3.22
N PRO A 52 3.93 -0.87 3.17
CA PRO A 52 4.56 -1.38 1.95
C PRO A 52 4.28 -2.88 1.77
N CYS A 53 3.88 -3.27 0.56
CA CYS A 53 3.64 -4.67 0.21
C CYS A 53 4.90 -5.41 -0.26
N GLY A 54 6.01 -4.71 -0.47
CA GLY A 54 7.26 -5.32 -0.92
C GLY A 54 7.19 -5.82 -2.36
N GLY A 55 6.35 -5.19 -3.18
CA GLY A 55 6.17 -5.50 -4.58
C GLY A 55 4.70 -5.43 -5.02
N LYS A 56 4.52 -5.13 -6.30
CA LYS A 56 3.25 -5.08 -7.00
C LYS A 56 2.43 -6.37 -6.90
N GLU A 57 3.08 -7.51 -7.04
CA GLU A 57 2.41 -8.81 -6.98
C GLU A 57 1.69 -9.02 -5.64
N THR A 58 2.38 -8.75 -4.53
CA THR A 58 1.80 -8.83 -3.18
C THR A 58 0.62 -7.87 -3.04
N LEU A 59 0.77 -6.61 -3.48
CA LEU A 59 -0.30 -5.61 -3.43
C LEU A 59 -1.56 -6.08 -4.16
N PHE A 60 -1.42 -6.59 -5.38
CA PHE A 60 -2.55 -7.11 -6.16
C PHE A 60 -3.18 -8.35 -5.53
N ASN A 61 -2.38 -9.26 -4.97
CA ASN A 61 -2.90 -10.45 -4.32
C ASN A 61 -3.66 -10.12 -3.03
N VAL A 62 -3.25 -9.09 -2.28
CA VAL A 62 -4.04 -8.55 -1.16
C VAL A 62 -5.33 -7.87 -1.67
N TYR A 63 -5.26 -7.08 -2.76
CA TYR A 63 -6.43 -6.43 -3.35
C TYR A 63 -7.54 -7.41 -3.78
N LYS A 64 -7.15 -8.54 -4.38
CA LYS A 64 -8.09 -9.62 -4.75
C LYS A 64 -8.84 -10.17 -3.53
N ARG A 65 -8.26 -10.06 -2.34
CA ARG A 65 -8.80 -10.55 -1.06
C ARG A 65 -9.48 -9.48 -0.21
N LYS A 66 -9.71 -8.27 -0.75
CA LYS A 66 -10.35 -7.15 -0.02
C LYS A 66 -11.72 -7.49 0.60
N ASN A 67 -12.43 -8.44 0.02
CA ASN A 67 -13.73 -8.91 0.54
C ASN A 67 -13.61 -9.63 1.89
N GLU A 68 -12.41 -10.04 2.31
CA GLU A 68 -12.18 -10.61 3.64
C GLU A 68 -12.16 -9.56 4.76
N PHE A 69 -12.14 -8.27 4.41
CA PHE A 69 -12.13 -7.15 5.35
C PHE A 69 -12.99 -5.96 4.84
N PRO A 70 -14.28 -6.18 4.53
CA PRO A 70 -15.10 -5.25 3.76
C PRO A 70 -15.42 -3.94 4.51
N LEU A 71 -15.35 -3.95 5.84
CA LEU A 71 -15.63 -2.77 6.68
C LEU A 71 -14.38 -1.92 6.96
N LYS A 72 -13.20 -2.36 6.49
CA LYS A 72 -11.93 -1.69 6.78
C LYS A 72 -11.67 -0.58 5.79
N LYS A 73 -11.17 0.55 6.29
CA LYS A 73 -10.80 1.72 5.49
C LYS A 73 -9.44 1.49 4.86
N VAL A 74 -9.41 0.82 3.71
CA VAL A 74 -8.17 0.47 3.01
C VAL A 74 -8.17 1.07 1.61
N VAL A 75 -7.09 1.77 1.27
CA VAL A 75 -6.80 2.27 -0.08
C VAL A 75 -5.60 1.50 -0.64
N PHE A 76 -5.63 1.20 -1.93
CA PHE A 76 -4.55 0.52 -2.65
C PHE A 76 -3.97 1.52 -3.65
N LEU A 77 -2.67 1.78 -3.54
CA LEU A 77 -1.95 2.69 -4.41
C LEU A 77 -0.85 1.92 -5.16
N ALA A 78 -0.95 1.94 -6.47
CA ALA A 78 -0.01 1.31 -7.40
C ALA A 78 0.38 2.32 -8.47
N ASP A 79 1.61 2.22 -8.98
CA ASP A 79 1.99 2.97 -10.19
C ASP A 79 1.27 2.38 -11.40
N ARG A 80 0.98 3.23 -12.38
CA ARG A 80 0.31 2.85 -13.63
C ARG A 80 1.28 2.17 -14.60
N ASP A 81 2.58 2.23 -14.34
CA ASP A 81 3.68 1.67 -15.15
C ASP A 81 3.48 1.95 -16.64
N MET A 82 3.42 3.23 -16.97
CA MET A 82 3.35 3.67 -18.36
C MET A 82 4.75 3.63 -18.99
N ASN A 83 5.16 2.46 -19.47
CA ASN A 83 6.31 2.34 -20.35
C ASN A 83 5.88 2.70 -21.79
N LEU A 84 6.10 3.97 -22.17
CA LEU A 84 5.66 4.55 -23.44
C LEU A 84 6.59 4.29 -24.64
N PHE A 85 7.64 3.48 -24.50
CA PHE A 85 8.62 3.24 -25.56
C PHE A 85 8.67 1.76 -25.95
N GLU A 86 7.96 1.39 -27.03
CA GLU A 86 8.42 0.33 -27.93
C GLU A 86 9.41 0.99 -28.90
N ASP A 87 10.71 0.87 -28.65
CA ASP A 87 11.70 1.11 -29.71
C ASP A 87 11.56 -0.03 -30.73
N ARG A 88 10.73 0.19 -31.74
CA ARG A 88 10.72 -0.64 -32.95
C ARG A 88 11.91 -0.22 -33.80
N THR A 89 13.02 -0.92 -33.59
CA THR A 89 14.12 -0.95 -34.57
C THR A 89 13.86 -2.07 -35.56
#